data_AF-A0A5C4IN37-F1
#
_entry.id   AF-A0A5C4IN37-F1
#
_cell.length_a   1.000
_cell.length_b   1.000
_cell.length_c   1.000
_cell.angle_alpha   90.00
_cell.angle_beta   90.00
_cell.angle_gamma   90.00
#
_symmetry.space_group_name_H-M   'P 1'
#
loop_
_entity.id
_entity.type
_entity.pdbx_description
1 polymer ?
#
loop_
_entity_poly.entity_id
_entity_poly.type
_entity_poly.pdbx_seq_one_letter_code
_entity_poly.pdbx_strand_id
1 'polypeptide(L)'
;GKVPMPRADVLVTVPVFSLLGLTDEPAVLDGYGPIPASMARNLVAGGADSFYRVLVDPRDGAPLDIGRTSYRLTKAMKQALRLRDGKCTFPGCSNHSLDNETDHLTAWAKGGTTGISNLAQLCPKHHRLKHHTRWRPTPAT
;
A
#
# COMPACT_ATOMS: atom_id res chain seq x y z
N GLY A 1 -3.87 16.13 -40.39
CA GLY A 1 -3.33 15.31 -39.28
C GLY A 1 -4.30 15.38 -38.13
N LYS A 2 -4.66 14.24 -37.52
CA LYS A 2 -5.61 14.20 -36.39
C LYS A 2 -4.89 14.75 -35.15
N VAL A 3 -5.38 15.84 -34.57
CA VAL A 3 -4.88 16.35 -33.28
C VAL A 3 -5.27 15.32 -32.21
N PRO A 4 -4.32 14.80 -31.41
CA PRO A 4 -4.65 13.86 -30.35
C PRO A 4 -5.53 14.54 -29.31
N MET A 5 -6.63 13.88 -28.93
CA MET A 5 -7.50 14.33 -27.85
C MET A 5 -6.72 14.27 -26.53
N PRO A 6 -6.82 15.27 -25.64
CA PRO A 6 -6.23 15.19 -24.31
C PRO A 6 -6.82 13.99 -23.56
N ARG A 7 -5.94 13.17 -22.99
CA ARG A 7 -6.33 12.06 -22.11
C ARG A 7 -6.58 12.63 -20.72
N ALA A 8 -7.80 12.49 -20.22
CA ALA A 8 -8.15 12.85 -18.85
C ALA A 8 -8.23 11.56 -18.03
N ASP A 9 -7.45 11.49 -16.96
CA ASP A 9 -7.52 10.39 -16.00
C ASP A 9 -8.50 10.79 -14.89
N VAL A 10 -9.54 9.97 -14.69
CA VAL A 10 -10.51 10.14 -13.60
C VAL A 10 -10.14 9.16 -12.50
N LEU A 11 -9.65 9.67 -11.37
CA LEU A 11 -9.26 8.85 -10.23
C LEU A 11 -10.38 8.82 -9.18
N VAL A 12 -10.85 7.62 -8.87
CA VAL A 12 -11.90 7.39 -7.86
C VAL A 12 -11.39 6.39 -6.84
N THR A 13 -11.35 6.79 -5.57
CA THR A 13 -11.04 5.90 -4.44
C THR A 13 -12.35 5.35 -3.90
N VAL A 14 -12.52 4.03 -3.96
CA VAL A 14 -13.76 3.35 -3.54
C VAL A 14 -13.46 2.43 -2.36
N PRO A 15 -14.14 2.58 -1.21
CA PRO A 15 -14.07 1.58 -0.14
C PRO A 15 -14.47 0.20 -0.67
N VAL A 16 -13.69 -0.84 -0.36
CA VAL A 16 -13.89 -2.17 -0.97
C VAL A 16 -15.27 -2.75 -0.65
N PHE A 17 -15.81 -2.53 0.54
CA PHE A 17 -17.15 -3.01 0.90
C PHE A 17 -18.26 -2.22 0.19
N SER A 18 -18.07 -0.93 -0.06
CA SER A 18 -18.95 -0.14 -0.92
C SER A 18 -18.92 -0.63 -2.37
N LEU A 19 -17.73 -0.95 -2.88
CA LEU A 19 -17.59 -1.48 -4.23
C LEU A 19 -18.31 -2.83 -4.39
N LEU A 20 -18.21 -3.70 -3.38
CA LEU A 20 -18.87 -5.01 -3.34
C LEU A 20 -20.38 -4.94 -3.02
N GLY A 21 -20.93 -3.74 -2.75
CA GLY A 21 -22.33 -3.56 -2.40
C GLY A 21 -22.70 -4.05 -0.99
N LEU A 22 -21.71 -4.22 -0.11
CA LEU A 22 -21.90 -4.64 1.29
C LEU A 22 -22.17 -3.45 2.21
N THR A 23 -21.72 -2.26 1.84
CA THR A 23 -21.96 -0.99 2.54
C THR A 23 -22.27 0.13 1.53
N ASP A 24 -22.66 1.30 2.04
CA ASP A 24 -22.91 2.51 1.25
C ASP A 24 -21.99 3.68 1.66
N GLU A 25 -20.81 3.37 2.20
CA GLU A 25 -19.80 4.39 2.47
C GLU A 25 -19.43 5.10 1.14
N PRO A 26 -19.35 6.44 1.13
CA PRO A 26 -19.09 7.19 -0.09
C PRO A 26 -17.70 6.86 -0.67
N ALA A 27 -17.63 6.83 -1.99
CA ALA A 27 -16.34 6.87 -2.68
C ALA A 27 -15.84 8.31 -2.75
N VAL A 28 -14.57 8.53 -3.11
CA VAL A 28 -13.98 9.88 -3.28
C VAL A 28 -13.52 10.05 -4.71
N LEU A 29 -14.05 11.06 -5.39
CA LEU A 29 -13.57 11.54 -6.69
C LEU A 29 -12.45 12.56 -6.45
N ASP A 30 -11.26 12.30 -7.00
CA ASP A 30 -10.10 13.16 -6.80
C ASP A 30 -10.36 14.60 -7.26
N GLY A 31 -10.03 15.58 -6.42
CA GLY A 31 -10.28 17.00 -6.66
C GLY A 31 -11.74 17.48 -6.49
N TYR A 32 -12.72 16.59 -6.35
CA TYR A 32 -14.14 16.95 -6.21
C TYR A 32 -14.77 16.52 -4.88
N GLY A 33 -14.22 15.48 -4.24
CA GLY A 33 -14.69 14.98 -2.94
C GLY A 33 -15.63 13.78 -3.03
N PRO A 34 -16.49 13.55 -2.01
CA PRO A 34 -17.25 12.31 -1.90
C PRO A 34 -18.34 12.19 -2.98
N ILE A 35 -18.50 10.99 -3.54
CA ILE A 35 -19.56 10.60 -4.47
C ILE A 35 -20.32 9.38 -3.93
N PRO A 36 -21.60 9.18 -4.28
CA PRO A 36 -22.35 7.99 -3.88
C PRO A 36 -21.67 6.69 -4.33
N ALA A 37 -21.72 5.66 -3.49
CA ALA A 37 -21.18 4.33 -3.82
C ALA A 37 -21.76 3.76 -5.12
N SER A 38 -23.05 4.03 -5.40
CA SER A 38 -23.71 3.65 -6.65
C SER A 38 -23.08 4.30 -7.88
N MET A 39 -22.69 5.57 -7.79
CA MET A 39 -22.01 6.28 -8.87
C MET A 39 -20.64 5.66 -9.14
N ALA A 40 -19.87 5.36 -8.09
CA ALA A 40 -18.59 4.67 -8.23
C ALA A 40 -18.74 3.28 -8.87
N ARG A 41 -19.74 2.48 -8.44
CA ARG A 41 -20.05 1.18 -9.05
C ARG A 41 -20.41 1.32 -10.54
N ASN A 42 -21.17 2.36 -10.91
CA ASN A 42 -21.50 2.64 -12.31
C ASN A 42 -20.28 3.02 -13.14
N LEU A 43 -19.36 3.83 -12.60
CA LEU A 43 -18.08 4.17 -13.26
C LEU A 43 -17.23 2.92 -13.49
N VAL A 44 -17.16 2.03 -12.50
CA VAL A 44 -16.46 0.74 -12.60
C VAL A 44 -17.09 -0.16 -13.66
N ALA A 45 -18.41 -0.32 -13.65
CA ALA A 45 -19.13 -1.13 -14.63
C ALA A 45 -19.11 -0.53 -16.05
N GLY A 46 -18.98 0.80 -16.15
CA GLY A 46 -19.05 1.57 -17.39
C GLY A 46 -17.76 1.66 -18.19
N GLY A 47 -16.69 0.94 -17.81
CA GLY A 47 -15.45 0.87 -18.59
C GLY A 47 -14.22 1.48 -17.92
N ALA A 48 -14.06 1.33 -16.61
CA ALA A 48 -12.77 1.63 -15.98
C ALA A 48 -11.70 0.66 -16.51
N ASP A 49 -10.74 1.17 -17.27
CA ASP A 49 -9.69 0.38 -17.94
C ASP A 49 -8.61 -0.15 -16.97
N SER A 50 -8.54 0.38 -15.74
CA SER A 50 -7.50 0.00 -14.77
C SER A 50 -7.98 0.04 -13.33
N PHE A 51 -7.58 -0.96 -12.54
CA PHE A 51 -7.86 -1.07 -11.10
C PHE A 51 -6.57 -1.16 -10.30
N TYR A 52 -6.47 -0.28 -9.30
CA TYR A 52 -5.37 -0.31 -8.34
C TYR A 52 -5.92 -0.65 -6.96
N ARG A 53 -5.37 -1.70 -6.34
CA ARG A 53 -5.64 -1.98 -4.93
C ARG A 53 -4.76 -1.04 -4.10
N VAL A 54 -5.38 -0.05 -3.46
CA VAL A 54 -4.71 0.89 -2.56
C VAL A 54 -5.15 0.59 -1.14
N LEU A 55 -4.19 0.37 -0.24
CA LEU A 55 -4.47 0.36 1.19
C LEU A 55 -4.25 1.78 1.69
N VAL A 56 -5.22 2.36 2.39
CA VAL A 56 -5.13 3.72 2.95
C VAL A 56 -5.47 3.71 4.43
N ASP A 57 -4.99 4.70 5.17
CA ASP A 57 -5.50 4.98 6.50
C ASP A 57 -6.94 5.48 6.39
N PRO A 58 -7.93 4.84 7.05
CA PRO A 58 -9.33 5.22 6.92
C PRO A 58 -9.65 6.60 7.52
N ARG A 59 -8.76 7.18 8.32
CA ARG A 59 -9.00 8.46 9.00
C ARG A 59 -8.69 9.67 8.12
N ASP A 60 -7.62 9.59 7.34
CA ASP A 60 -7.11 10.71 6.54
C ASP A 60 -6.80 10.35 5.08
N GLY A 61 -7.00 9.09 4.67
CA GLY A 61 -6.74 8.61 3.32
C GLY A 61 -5.25 8.42 3.01
N ALA A 62 -4.34 8.51 4.00
CA ALA A 62 -2.91 8.40 3.75
C ALA A 62 -2.55 7.02 3.16
N PRO A 63 -1.76 6.94 2.07
CA PRO A 63 -1.46 5.69 1.42
C PRO A 63 -0.54 4.80 2.26
N LEU A 64 -0.98 3.56 2.45
CA LEU A 64 -0.28 2.44 3.06
C LEU A 64 0.17 1.40 2.02
N ASP A 65 -0.23 1.56 0.76
CA ASP A 65 0.32 0.84 -0.40
C ASP A 65 0.44 1.81 -1.57
N ILE A 66 1.64 1.98 -2.11
CA ILE A 66 1.92 2.82 -3.28
C ILE A 66 2.45 1.98 -4.46
N GLY A 67 2.27 0.66 -4.42
CA GLY A 67 2.61 -0.24 -5.51
C GLY A 67 4.07 -0.10 -5.93
N ARG A 68 4.31 0.15 -7.23
CA ARG A 68 5.65 0.34 -7.81
C ARG A 68 6.00 1.80 -8.11
N THR A 69 5.24 2.76 -7.59
CA THR A 69 5.45 4.20 -7.85
C THR A 69 6.74 4.75 -7.23
N SER A 70 7.11 4.29 -6.03
CA SER A 70 8.35 4.72 -5.36
C SER A 70 8.93 3.63 -4.47
N TYR A 71 10.26 3.49 -4.50
CA TYR A 71 11.00 2.66 -3.55
C TYR A 71 10.97 3.25 -2.12
N ARG A 72 10.92 4.58 -2.00
CA ARG A 72 10.99 5.29 -0.72
C ARG A 72 9.62 5.27 -0.03
N LEU A 73 9.62 4.86 1.24
CA LEU A 73 8.43 4.82 2.08
C LEU A 73 8.00 6.23 2.52
N THR A 74 6.69 6.44 2.59
CA THR A 74 6.09 7.64 3.18
C THR A 74 6.19 7.62 4.71
N LYS A 75 5.95 8.77 5.36
CA LYS A 75 5.93 8.86 6.83
C LYS A 75 4.82 8.00 7.44
N ALA A 76 3.62 8.02 6.85
CA ALA A 76 2.48 7.20 7.28
C ALA A 76 2.82 5.70 7.25
N MET A 77 3.48 5.23 6.19
CA MET A 77 3.90 3.83 6.10
C MET A 77 4.91 3.45 7.19
N LYS A 78 5.89 4.31 7.47
CA LYS A 78 6.86 4.08 8.56
C LYS A 78 6.17 4.01 9.92
N GLN A 79 5.18 4.88 10.16
CA GLN A 79 4.40 4.87 11.41
C GLN A 79 3.56 3.61 11.54
N ALA A 80 2.85 3.21 10.48
CA ALA A 80 2.06 1.99 10.45
C ALA A 80 2.92 0.75 10.72
N LEU A 81 4.13 0.66 10.14
CA LEU A 81 5.06 -0.46 10.40
C LEU A 81 5.55 -0.50 11.83
N ARG A 82 5.85 0.65 12.45
CA ARG A 82 6.25 0.72 13.86
C ARG A 82 5.15 0.18 14.78
N LEU A 83 3.90 0.55 14.50
CA LEU A 83 2.75 0.09 15.27
C LEU A 83 2.45 -1.40 15.05
N ARG A 84 2.51 -1.87 13.80
CA ARG A 84 2.25 -3.27 13.45
C ARG A 84 3.33 -4.20 14.01
N ASP A 85 4.59 -3.89 13.75
CA ASP A 85 5.68 -4.84 14.03
C ASP A 85 6.13 -4.74 15.50
N GLY A 86 6.22 -3.53 16.08
CA GLY A 86 6.60 -3.26 17.47
C GLY A 86 8.00 -3.75 17.91
N LYS A 87 8.64 -4.59 17.10
CA LYS A 87 9.96 -5.23 17.27
C LYS A 87 10.42 -5.79 15.93
N CYS A 88 11.63 -6.34 15.92
CA CYS A 88 12.13 -7.09 14.78
C CYS A 88 11.23 -8.30 14.47
N THR A 89 10.82 -8.43 13.21
CA THR A 89 9.93 -9.48 12.70
C THR A 89 10.60 -10.85 12.51
N PHE A 90 11.93 -10.93 12.74
CA PHE A 90 12.63 -12.21 12.68
C PHE A 90 12.12 -13.15 13.80
N PRO A 91 11.82 -14.43 13.50
CA PRO A 91 11.31 -15.37 14.49
C PRO A 91 12.20 -15.48 15.73
N GLY A 92 11.60 -15.29 16.91
CA GLY A 92 12.32 -15.36 18.19
C GLY A 92 13.18 -14.13 18.53
N CYS A 93 13.18 -13.09 17.70
CA CYS A 93 13.85 -11.84 18.06
C CYS A 93 13.02 -11.03 19.06
N SER A 94 13.67 -10.53 20.10
CA SER A 94 13.11 -9.63 21.12
C SER A 94 13.62 -8.20 21.00
N ASN A 95 14.22 -7.82 19.86
CA ASN A 95 14.73 -6.46 19.69
C ASN A 95 13.59 -5.47 19.37
N HIS A 96 13.25 -4.64 20.36
CA HIS A 96 12.26 -3.57 20.28
C HIS A 96 12.84 -2.22 19.83
N SER A 97 14.13 -2.16 19.43
CA SER A 97 14.79 -0.91 19.09
C SER A 97 14.04 -0.13 18.00
N LEU A 98 13.97 1.19 18.19
CA LEU A 98 13.47 2.12 17.20
C LEU A 98 14.42 2.27 15.99
N ASP A 99 15.65 1.74 16.10
CA ASP A 99 16.65 1.68 15.04
C ASP A 99 16.48 0.47 14.12
N ASN A 100 15.34 -0.22 14.20
CA ASN A 100 15.00 -1.25 13.23
C ASN A 100 14.90 -0.63 11.82
N GLU A 101 15.47 -1.34 10.85
CA GLU A 101 15.48 -0.94 9.45
C GLU A 101 14.26 -1.56 8.75
N THR A 102 13.61 -0.75 7.93
CA THR A 102 12.50 -1.22 7.12
C THR A 102 13.01 -1.79 5.82
N ASP A 103 12.59 -3.00 5.47
CA ASP A 103 13.05 -3.66 4.26
C ASP A 103 11.93 -4.38 3.52
N HIS A 104 12.03 -4.44 2.19
CA HIS A 104 11.08 -5.09 1.30
C HIS A 104 11.24 -6.61 1.33
N LEU A 105 10.22 -7.36 1.78
CA LEU A 105 10.22 -8.82 1.85
C LEU A 105 10.59 -9.44 0.50
N THR A 106 9.84 -9.09 -0.54
CA THR A 106 10.25 -9.25 -1.93
C THR A 106 10.99 -7.99 -2.35
N ALA A 107 12.26 -8.13 -2.69
CA ALA A 107 13.10 -7.01 -3.09
C ALA A 107 12.46 -6.20 -4.22
N TRP A 108 12.48 -4.87 -4.09
CA TRP A 108 11.95 -3.95 -5.10
C TRP A 108 12.57 -4.19 -6.49
N ALA A 109 13.89 -4.40 -6.55
CA ALA A 109 14.61 -4.70 -7.78
C ALA A 109 14.17 -6.02 -8.44
N LYS A 110 13.50 -6.91 -7.69
CA LYS A 110 12.93 -8.18 -8.17
C LYS A 110 11.42 -8.11 -8.35
N GLY A 111 10.85 -6.90 -8.43
CA GLY A 111 9.42 -6.68 -8.70
C GLY A 111 8.55 -6.52 -7.46
N GLY A 112 9.10 -6.47 -6.25
CA GLY A 112 8.33 -6.18 -5.04
C GLY A 112 7.73 -4.77 -5.02
N THR A 113 6.62 -4.61 -4.31
CA THR A 113 5.92 -3.33 -4.13
C THR A 113 6.27 -2.64 -2.81
N THR A 114 6.06 -1.34 -2.74
CA THR A 114 6.17 -0.54 -1.52
C THR A 114 4.78 -0.43 -0.94
N GLY A 115 4.45 -1.42 -0.13
CA GLY A 115 3.19 -1.49 0.60
C GLY A 115 3.41 -2.23 1.91
N ILE A 116 2.61 -1.91 2.92
CA ILE A 116 2.76 -2.47 4.28
C ILE A 116 2.87 -4.00 4.25
N SER A 117 2.12 -4.68 3.37
CA SER A 117 2.16 -6.15 3.22
C SER A 117 3.49 -6.72 2.72
N ASN A 118 4.31 -5.93 1.99
CA ASN A 118 5.62 -6.34 1.47
C ASN A 118 6.77 -5.71 2.25
N LEU A 119 6.52 -5.06 3.40
CA LEU A 119 7.53 -4.38 4.20
C LEU A 119 7.59 -4.99 5.60
N ALA A 120 8.77 -5.02 6.21
CA ALA A 120 8.96 -5.50 7.59
C ALA A 120 10.06 -4.73 8.32
N GLN A 121 9.93 -4.58 9.64
CA GLN A 121 10.99 -4.10 10.52
C GLN A 121 11.98 -5.23 10.85
N LEU A 122 13.26 -5.03 10.52
CA LEU A 122 14.35 -5.92 10.90
C LEU A 122 15.42 -5.15 11.67
N CYS A 123 15.93 -5.73 12.76
CA CYS A 123 17.09 -5.14 13.42
C CYS A 123 18.33 -5.25 12.51
N PRO A 124 19.39 -4.43 12.71
CA PRO A 124 20.57 -4.45 11.85
C PRO A 124 21.18 -5.85 11.66
N LYS A 125 21.18 -6.68 12.72
CA LYS A 125 21.63 -8.08 12.67
C LYS A 125 20.82 -8.92 11.66
N HIS A 126 19.50 -8.89 11.75
CA HIS A 126 18.64 -9.73 10.91
C HIS A 126 18.40 -9.14 9.52
N HIS A 127 18.47 -7.81 9.37
CA HIS A 127 18.52 -7.17 8.07
C HIS A 127 19.76 -7.64 7.30
N ARG A 128 20.94 -7.63 7.94
CA ARG A 128 22.17 -8.18 7.36
C ARG A 128 22.02 -9.67 7.02
N LEU A 129 21.49 -10.48 7.94
CA LEU A 129 21.25 -11.91 7.69
C LEU A 129 20.42 -12.15 6.42
N LYS A 130 19.34 -11.38 6.22
CA LYS A 130 18.49 -11.49 5.04
C LYS A 130 19.26 -11.22 3.73
N HIS A 131 20.11 -10.19 3.70
CA HIS A 131 20.86 -9.83 2.48
C HIS A 131 22.03 -10.76 2.18
N HIS A 132 22.62 -11.38 3.21
CA HIS A 132 23.82 -12.21 3.06
C HIS A 132 23.56 -13.72 3.06
N THR A 133 22.32 -14.16 3.24
CA THR A 133 21.97 -15.59 3.29
C THR A 133 20.80 -15.93 2.38
N ARG A 134 20.44 -17.21 2.30
CA ARG A 134 19.24 -17.67 1.58
C ARG A 134 17.96 -17.56 2.40
N TRP A 135 18.03 -17.06 3.63
CA TRP A 135 16.85 -16.91 4.46
C TRP A 135 15.87 -15.94 3.82
N ARG A 136 14.59 -16.33 3.81
CA ARG A 136 13.50 -15.50 3.31
C ARG A 136 12.55 -15.22 4.47
N PRO A 137 12.29 -13.94 4.79
CA PRO A 137 11.29 -13.61 5.79
C PRO A 137 9.91 -14.02 5.28
N THR A 138 9.10 -14.57 6.18
CA THR A 138 7.66 -14.66 5.97
C THR A 138 7.04 -13.28 6.17
N PRO A 139 5.88 -12.99 5.54
CA PRO A 139 5.11 -11.80 5.86
C PRO A 139 4.87 -11.70 7.36
N ALA A 140 4.98 -10.48 7.90
CA ALA A 140 4.54 -10.21 9.27
C ALA A 140 3.03 -10.41 9.31
N THR A 141 2.58 -11.35 10.14
CA THR A 141 1.17 -11.53 10.55
C THR A 141 0.70 -10.36 11.38
#